data_AF-K3ZJN5-F1
#
_entry.id   AF-K3ZJN5-F1
#
_cell.length_a   1.000
_cell.length_b   1.000
_cell.length_c   1.000
_cell.angle_alpha   90.00
_cell.angle_beta   90.00
_cell.angle_gamma   90.00
#
_symmetry.space_group_name_H-M   'P 1'
#
loop_
_entity.id
_entity.type
_entity.pdbx_description
1 polymer ?
#
loop_
_entity_poly.entity_id
_entity_poly.type
_entity_poly.pdbx_seq_one_letter_code
_entity_poly.pdbx_strand_id
1 'polypeptide(L)'
;MLIPTIQGYNLVLYGWPKEVYENRRWLGLNAGVFLIRNCQWSLDFLDEWARMGPAYPDYAAWGKKVKGALTDRDSDVACDQSALAYLLITGRERWGEKTYLGTDYYFQGYFAEIVGKLAGVAARYKAAERGAGHAGLRRRHAEREHLRYAAARNAAVRAAVPGPDGGGQSGWRRPLITHFTGCNPCGGRRNPMYSRELCEGGMRRALGFADDQVLRAYGFRHAGPLNDTVLQLPFDYPAARNR
;
A
#
# COMPACT_ATOMS: atom_id res chain seq x y z
N MET A 1 -15.74 -4.19 1.91
CA MET A 1 -14.43 -3.58 1.63
C MET A 1 -14.70 -2.36 0.76
N LEU A 2 -14.42 -1.16 1.30
CA LEU A 2 -14.25 0.18 0.69
C LEU A 2 -15.19 0.78 -0.36
N ILE A 3 -15.96 0.01 -1.12
CA ILE A 3 -16.84 0.60 -2.14
C ILE A 3 -17.78 1.67 -1.55
N PRO A 4 -18.38 1.50 -0.36
CA PRO A 4 -19.28 2.53 0.18
C PRO A 4 -18.59 3.85 0.54
N THR A 5 -17.36 3.81 1.07
CA THR A 5 -16.68 5.02 1.58
C THR A 5 -16.10 5.89 0.47
N ILE A 6 -15.80 5.32 -0.71
CA ILE A 6 -15.23 6.05 -1.84
C ILE A 6 -16.24 6.31 -2.97
N GLN A 7 -17.50 5.93 -2.79
CA GLN A 7 -18.54 5.99 -3.82
C GLN A 7 -18.78 7.41 -4.37
N GLY A 8 -18.62 8.45 -3.53
CA GLY A 8 -18.82 9.85 -3.90
C GLY A 8 -17.63 10.53 -4.56
N TYR A 9 -16.48 9.85 -4.68
CA TYR A 9 -15.24 10.44 -5.17
C TYR A 9 -14.87 9.92 -6.57
N ASN A 10 -14.12 10.73 -7.30
CA ASN A 10 -13.57 10.40 -8.62
C ASN A 10 -12.08 10.09 -8.56
N LEU A 11 -11.35 10.67 -7.63
CA LEU A 11 -9.94 10.39 -7.38
C LEU A 11 -9.77 9.91 -5.94
N VAL A 12 -9.06 8.79 -5.73
CA VAL A 12 -8.79 8.20 -4.41
C VAL A 12 -7.30 8.01 -4.25
N LEU A 13 -6.75 8.74 -3.28
CA LEU A 13 -5.32 8.80 -2.99
C LEU A 13 -5.06 8.42 -1.54
N TYR A 14 -3.86 7.87 -1.30
CA TYR A 14 -3.33 7.79 0.06
C TYR A 14 -2.63 9.09 0.42
N GLY A 15 -2.99 9.67 1.58
CA GLY A 15 -2.33 10.86 2.11
C GLY A 15 -3.13 11.57 3.19
N TRP A 16 -2.62 12.73 3.61
CA TRP A 16 -3.14 13.52 4.72
C TRP A 16 -3.65 14.88 4.23
N PRO A 17 -4.96 15.19 4.35
CA PRO A 17 -5.52 16.48 3.93
C PRO A 17 -4.77 17.69 4.48
N LYS A 18 -4.39 17.66 5.77
CA LYS A 18 -3.61 18.73 6.39
C LYS A 18 -2.24 18.90 5.73
N GLU A 19 -1.53 17.81 5.45
CA GLU A 19 -0.21 17.88 4.83
C GLU A 19 -0.26 18.42 3.39
N VAL A 20 -1.32 18.10 2.65
CA VAL A 20 -1.52 18.61 1.28
C VAL A 20 -2.03 20.05 1.28
N TYR A 21 -3.18 20.32 1.89
CA TYR A 21 -3.89 21.59 1.71
C TYR A 21 -3.43 22.71 2.64
N GLU A 22 -2.89 22.39 3.82
CA GLU A 22 -2.42 23.40 4.79
C GLU A 22 -0.90 23.53 4.75
N ASN A 23 -0.17 22.43 4.96
CA ASN A 23 1.30 22.44 5.03
C ASN A 23 1.96 22.44 3.64
N ARG A 24 1.19 22.18 2.58
CA ARG A 24 1.62 22.20 1.17
C ARG A 24 2.81 21.28 0.91
N ARG A 25 2.90 20.14 1.62
CA ARG A 25 3.97 19.16 1.46
C ARG A 25 3.74 18.29 0.24
N TRP A 26 4.75 18.19 -0.62
CA TRP A 26 4.69 17.33 -1.82
C TRP A 26 4.60 15.82 -1.51
N LEU A 27 5.00 15.42 -0.30
CA LEU A 27 4.85 14.06 0.25
C LEU A 27 3.59 13.88 1.09
N GLY A 28 2.72 14.90 1.18
CA GLY A 28 1.43 14.80 1.87
C GLY A 28 0.45 13.83 1.22
N LEU A 29 0.73 13.42 -0.02
CA LEU A 29 0.01 12.39 -0.77
C LEU A 29 1.01 11.50 -1.53
N ASN A 30 0.53 10.38 -2.07
CA ASN A 30 1.32 9.51 -2.93
C ASN A 30 0.59 9.15 -4.23
N ALA A 31 1.30 9.24 -5.36
CA ALA A 31 0.76 9.04 -6.71
C ALA A 31 1.13 7.69 -7.35
N GLY A 32 1.79 6.76 -6.63
CA GLY A 32 2.25 5.50 -7.24
C GLY A 32 1.15 4.46 -7.52
N VAL A 33 0.01 4.61 -6.87
CA VAL A 33 -1.18 3.74 -6.85
C VAL A 33 -2.31 4.64 -6.35
N PHE A 34 -3.31 4.80 -7.20
CA PHE A 34 -4.50 5.58 -6.93
C PHE A 34 -5.65 4.96 -7.70
N LEU A 35 -6.88 5.27 -7.30
CA LEU A 35 -8.05 4.96 -8.12
C LEU A 35 -8.54 6.23 -8.77
N ILE A 36 -8.86 6.14 -10.06
CA ILE A 36 -9.51 7.20 -10.79
C ILE A 36 -10.76 6.64 -11.47
N ARG A 37 -11.90 7.28 -11.26
CA ARG A 37 -13.17 6.89 -11.86
C ARG A 37 -13.14 7.17 -13.35
N ASN A 38 -13.67 6.27 -14.16
CA ASN A 38 -13.88 6.57 -15.58
C ASN A 38 -15.07 7.53 -15.74
N CYS A 39 -14.81 8.83 -15.90
CA CYS A 39 -15.82 9.88 -16.11
C CYS A 39 -15.19 11.16 -16.69
N GLN A 40 -16.02 12.09 -17.15
CA GLN A 40 -15.55 13.35 -17.75
C GLN A 40 -14.64 14.16 -16.81
N TRP A 41 -15.00 14.25 -15.52
CA TRP A 41 -14.18 14.91 -14.51
C TRP A 41 -12.74 14.41 -14.50
N SER A 42 -12.56 13.09 -14.66
CA SER A 42 -11.24 12.45 -14.66
C SER A 42 -10.47 12.72 -15.94
N LEU A 43 -11.15 12.81 -17.09
CA LEU A 43 -10.51 13.21 -18.35
C LEU A 43 -10.00 14.65 -18.28
N ASP A 44 -10.82 15.56 -17.76
CA ASP A 44 -10.45 16.96 -17.57
C ASP A 44 -9.30 17.11 -16.57
N PHE A 45 -9.34 16.34 -15.48
CA PHE A 45 -8.28 16.32 -14.47
C PHE A 45 -6.95 15.81 -15.05
N LEU A 46 -6.99 14.74 -15.84
CA LEU A 46 -5.80 14.17 -16.48
C LEU A 46 -5.19 15.11 -17.53
N ASP A 47 -6.02 15.84 -18.30
CA ASP A 47 -5.51 16.85 -19.24
C ASP A 47 -4.72 17.95 -18.51
N GLU A 48 -5.24 18.46 -17.40
CA GLU A 48 -4.54 19.49 -16.63
C GLU A 48 -3.28 18.97 -15.94
N TRP A 49 -3.34 17.75 -15.40
CA TRP A 49 -2.19 17.15 -14.75
C TRP A 49 -1.07 16.86 -15.75
N ALA A 50 -1.40 16.40 -16.97
CA ALA A 50 -0.45 16.07 -18.02
C ALA A 50 0.33 17.29 -18.56
N ARG A 51 -0.26 18.49 -18.55
CA ARG A 51 0.39 19.74 -19.00
C ARG A 51 1.67 20.09 -18.23
N MET A 52 1.82 19.56 -17.01
CA MET A 52 3.02 19.71 -16.18
C MET A 52 4.08 18.64 -16.46
N GLY A 53 3.87 17.78 -17.46
CA GLY A 53 4.77 16.70 -17.85
C GLY A 53 5.76 17.08 -18.96
N PRO A 54 6.79 16.24 -19.20
CA PRO A 54 7.88 16.52 -20.13
C PRO A 54 7.47 16.56 -21.61
N ALA A 55 6.25 16.12 -21.94
CA ALA A 55 5.72 16.17 -23.31
C ALA A 55 5.31 17.60 -23.74
N TYR A 56 5.24 18.56 -22.80
CA TYR A 56 4.78 19.92 -23.06
C TYR A 56 5.93 20.94 -23.03
N PRO A 57 5.89 22.00 -23.86
CA PRO A 57 6.97 22.99 -23.95
C PRO A 57 7.32 23.68 -22.63
N ASP A 58 6.31 23.88 -21.76
CA ASP A 58 6.46 24.64 -20.52
C ASP A 58 6.97 23.79 -19.34
N TYR A 59 7.42 22.56 -19.57
CA TYR A 59 7.81 21.62 -18.52
C TYR A 59 8.82 22.21 -17.52
N ALA A 60 9.85 22.89 -18.00
CA ALA A 60 10.87 23.52 -17.15
C ALA A 60 10.29 24.69 -16.32
N ALA A 61 9.35 25.45 -16.87
CA ALA A 61 8.66 26.51 -16.15
C ALA A 61 7.75 25.94 -15.06
N TRP A 62 7.04 24.85 -15.35
CA TRP A 62 6.22 24.14 -14.37
C TRP A 62 7.03 23.62 -13.19
N GLY A 63 8.21 23.06 -13.43
CA GLY A 63 9.07 22.59 -12.35
C GLY A 63 9.42 23.68 -11.33
N LYS A 64 9.79 24.88 -11.80
CA LYS A 64 10.04 26.05 -10.93
C LYS A 64 8.78 26.51 -10.20
N LYS A 65 7.64 26.53 -10.90
CA LYS A 65 6.34 26.94 -10.33
C LYS A 65 5.86 25.99 -9.24
N VAL A 66 5.95 24.68 -9.49
CA VAL A 66 5.59 23.61 -8.54
C VAL A 66 6.52 23.67 -7.33
N LYS A 67 7.83 23.85 -7.53
CA LYS A 67 8.80 24.04 -6.44
C LYS A 67 8.44 25.23 -5.56
N GLY A 68 8.18 26.40 -6.14
CA GLY A 68 7.83 27.61 -5.39
C GLY A 68 6.51 27.52 -4.61
N ALA A 69 5.63 26.60 -4.98
CA ALA A 69 4.32 26.42 -4.37
C ALA A 69 4.29 25.33 -3.28
N LEU A 70 5.31 24.48 -3.17
CA LEU A 70 5.34 23.31 -2.28
C LEU A 70 6.45 23.40 -1.23
N THR A 71 6.16 22.93 -0.03
CA THR A 71 7.13 22.81 1.07
C THR A 71 7.94 21.51 0.94
N ASP A 72 9.20 21.54 1.39
CA ASP A 72 10.12 20.39 1.44
C ASP A 72 10.39 19.74 0.06
N ARG A 73 10.23 20.51 -1.02
CA ARG A 73 10.51 20.11 -2.41
C ARG A 73 11.71 20.90 -2.93
N ASP A 74 12.87 20.27 -3.00
CA ASP A 74 14.08 20.89 -3.57
C ASP A 74 14.45 20.27 -4.93
N SER A 75 13.59 20.51 -5.92
CA SER A 75 13.86 20.10 -7.30
C SER A 75 13.10 21.00 -8.26
N ASP A 76 13.80 21.50 -9.28
CA ASP A 76 13.23 22.30 -10.37
C ASP A 76 12.55 21.42 -11.43
N VAL A 77 12.36 20.12 -11.15
CA VAL A 77 11.69 19.16 -12.01
C VAL A 77 10.37 18.76 -11.34
N ALA A 78 9.26 19.01 -12.03
CA ALA A 78 7.97 18.51 -11.63
C ALA A 78 7.90 17.00 -11.93
N CYS A 79 7.79 16.18 -10.87
CA CYS A 79 7.28 14.83 -11.02
C CYS A 79 5.76 14.83 -10.92
N ASP A 80 5.14 13.78 -11.43
CA ASP A 80 3.71 13.51 -11.36
C ASP A 80 3.14 13.74 -9.95
N GLN A 81 3.77 13.21 -8.90
CA GLN A 81 3.29 13.40 -7.53
C GLN A 81 3.33 14.87 -7.08
N SER A 82 4.41 15.60 -7.38
CA SER A 82 4.51 17.01 -7.02
C SER A 82 3.53 17.87 -7.82
N ALA A 83 3.33 17.57 -9.10
CA ALA A 83 2.34 18.22 -9.95
C ALA A 83 0.91 17.95 -9.44
N LEU A 84 0.63 16.73 -8.96
CA LEU A 84 -0.64 16.35 -8.35
C LEU A 84 -0.91 17.14 -7.08
N ALA A 85 0.07 17.20 -6.17
CA ALA A 85 -0.04 18.00 -4.94
C ALA A 85 -0.30 19.48 -5.28
N TYR A 86 0.47 20.04 -6.22
CA TYR A 86 0.28 21.40 -6.70
C TYR A 86 -1.15 21.62 -7.23
N LEU A 87 -1.63 20.74 -8.11
CA LEU A 87 -2.95 20.84 -8.74
C LEU A 87 -4.08 20.80 -7.71
N LEU A 88 -3.99 19.92 -6.72
CA LEU A 88 -4.99 19.83 -5.65
C LEU A 88 -4.95 21.06 -4.73
N ILE A 89 -3.77 21.62 -4.46
CA ILE A 89 -3.61 22.83 -3.64
C ILE A 89 -4.17 24.06 -4.35
N THR A 90 -3.77 24.29 -5.60
CA THR A 90 -4.16 25.51 -6.33
C THR A 90 -5.55 25.40 -6.96
N GLY A 91 -6.03 24.19 -7.21
CA GLY A 91 -7.33 23.90 -7.80
C GLY A 91 -8.33 23.29 -6.80
N ARG A 92 -8.17 23.55 -5.49
CA ARG A 92 -8.96 22.89 -4.43
C ARG A 92 -10.47 23.01 -4.65
N GLU A 93 -10.96 24.18 -5.04
CA GLU A 93 -12.39 24.42 -5.31
C GLU A 93 -12.93 23.54 -6.45
N ARG A 94 -12.10 23.26 -7.45
CA ARG A 94 -12.48 22.47 -8.62
C ARG A 94 -12.29 20.98 -8.44
N TRP A 95 -11.20 20.57 -7.79
CA TRP A 95 -10.77 19.18 -7.73
C TRP A 95 -10.93 18.52 -6.37
N GLY A 96 -10.93 19.31 -5.30
CA GLY A 96 -10.89 18.81 -3.92
C GLY A 96 -12.14 18.03 -3.52
N GLU A 97 -13.33 18.49 -3.90
CA GLU A 97 -14.59 17.86 -3.50
C GLU A 97 -14.72 16.41 -4.04
N LYS A 98 -14.17 16.14 -5.22
CA LYS A 98 -14.19 14.81 -5.85
C LYS A 98 -12.91 14.00 -5.58
N THR A 99 -12.02 14.49 -4.73
CA THR A 99 -10.79 13.80 -4.34
C THR A 99 -10.87 13.31 -2.91
N TYR A 100 -10.86 12.00 -2.73
CA TYR A 100 -10.65 11.36 -1.44
C TYR A 100 -9.15 11.29 -1.16
N LEU A 101 -8.76 11.75 0.03
CA LEU A 101 -7.41 11.66 0.53
C LEU A 101 -7.46 11.12 1.96
N GLY A 102 -6.96 9.90 2.16
CA GLY A 102 -7.06 9.26 3.46
C GLY A 102 -5.99 8.22 3.73
N THR A 103 -5.92 7.83 5.00
CA THR A 103 -4.93 6.89 5.54
C THR A 103 -5.57 5.72 6.28
N ASP A 104 -6.82 5.41 5.94
CA ASP A 104 -7.63 4.36 6.58
C ASP A 104 -6.92 2.99 6.57
N TYR A 105 -6.13 2.75 5.52
CA TYR A 105 -5.27 1.59 5.38
C TYR A 105 -4.12 1.92 4.42
N TYR A 106 -3.08 1.07 4.38
CA TYR A 106 -1.92 1.22 3.50
C TYR A 106 -2.27 0.93 2.04
N PHE A 107 -3.06 1.82 1.45
CA PHE A 107 -3.16 1.94 0.00
C PHE A 107 -1.85 2.44 -0.60
N GLN A 108 -1.03 3.14 0.21
CA GLN A 108 0.39 3.40 -0.06
C GLN A 108 1.21 3.20 1.21
N GLY A 109 1.63 1.97 1.48
CA GLY A 109 2.45 1.67 2.65
C GLY A 109 3.92 2.01 2.43
N TYR A 110 4.46 2.96 3.20
CA TYR A 110 5.89 3.27 3.17
C TYR A 110 6.71 2.08 3.67
N PHE A 111 7.50 1.49 2.77
CA PHE A 111 8.16 0.21 3.02
C PHE A 111 9.03 0.21 4.30
N ALA A 112 9.72 1.30 4.60
CA ALA A 112 10.62 1.39 5.75
C ALA A 112 9.88 1.18 7.10
N GLU A 113 8.61 1.56 7.18
CA GLU A 113 7.77 1.36 8.38
C GLU A 113 7.18 -0.05 8.48
N ILE A 114 7.18 -0.79 7.37
CA ILE A 114 6.47 -2.05 7.20
C ILE A 114 7.41 -3.25 7.28
N VAL A 115 8.53 -3.23 6.54
CA VAL A 115 9.35 -4.43 6.31
C VAL A 115 9.86 -5.07 7.60
N GLY A 116 10.17 -4.26 8.62
CA GLY A 116 10.59 -4.74 9.94
C GLY A 116 9.47 -5.40 10.76
N LYS A 117 8.20 -5.12 10.45
CA LYS A 117 7.04 -5.63 11.19
C LYS A 117 6.47 -6.93 10.59
N LEU A 118 6.84 -7.29 9.36
CA LEU A 118 6.23 -8.41 8.62
C LEU A 118 6.26 -9.74 9.38
N ALA A 119 7.36 -10.08 10.04
CA ALA A 119 7.45 -11.28 10.86
C ALA A 119 6.45 -11.28 12.03
N GLY A 120 6.32 -10.14 12.71
CA GLY A 120 5.36 -9.93 13.80
C GLY A 120 3.91 -9.96 13.34
N VAL A 121 3.62 -9.45 12.13
CA VAL A 121 2.31 -9.59 11.47
C VAL A 121 2.02 -11.07 11.19
N ALA A 122 2.95 -11.80 10.55
CA ALA A 122 2.79 -13.21 10.25
C ALA A 122 2.52 -14.05 11.50
N ALA A 123 3.26 -13.80 12.59
CA ALA A 123 3.10 -14.51 13.86
C ALA A 123 1.71 -14.31 14.47
N ARG A 124 1.19 -13.07 14.46
CA ARG A 124 -0.14 -12.74 15.00
C ARG A 124 -1.27 -13.35 14.18
N TYR A 125 -1.16 -13.36 12.85
CA TYR A 125 -2.13 -14.06 12.00
C TYR A 125 -2.14 -15.57 12.27
N LYS A 126 -0.98 -16.21 12.43
CA LYS A 126 -0.91 -17.63 12.83
C LYS A 126 -1.49 -17.88 14.23
N ALA A 127 -1.31 -16.96 15.17
CA ALA A 127 -1.89 -17.06 16.50
C ALA A 127 -3.43 -16.97 16.46
N ALA A 128 -3.97 -15.99 15.72
CA ALA A 128 -5.41 -15.83 15.53
C ALA A 128 -6.06 -17.08 14.93
N GLU A 129 -5.44 -17.69 13.91
CA GLU A 129 -5.95 -18.91 13.27
C GLU A 129 -5.77 -20.18 14.11
N ARG A 130 -4.86 -20.16 15.09
CA ARG A 130 -4.66 -21.25 16.06
C ARG A 130 -5.73 -21.29 17.15
N GLY A 131 -6.41 -20.18 17.41
CA GLY A 131 -7.38 -20.05 18.51
C GLY A 131 -8.36 -21.22 18.61
N ALA A 132 -8.69 -21.60 19.85
CA ALA A 132 -9.73 -22.59 20.13
C ALA A 132 -11.06 -22.11 19.50
N GLY A 133 -11.76 -22.98 18.77
CA GLY A 133 -12.96 -22.62 17.99
C GLY A 133 -12.72 -22.33 16.50
N HIS A 134 -11.46 -22.28 16.03
CA HIS A 134 -11.12 -22.03 14.63
C HIS A 134 -10.65 -23.27 13.85
N ALA A 135 -11.09 -24.48 14.23
CA ALA A 135 -10.75 -25.71 13.51
C ALA A 135 -11.13 -25.63 12.01
N GLY A 136 -12.26 -24.99 11.69
CA GLY A 136 -12.68 -24.72 10.32
C GLY A 136 -11.76 -23.77 9.53
N LEU A 137 -10.91 -22.98 10.19
CA LEU A 137 -9.91 -22.13 9.52
C LEU A 137 -8.61 -22.88 9.19
N ARG A 138 -8.45 -24.08 9.75
CA ARG A 138 -7.24 -24.90 9.59
C ARG A 138 -7.40 -26.00 8.55
N ARG A 139 -8.64 -26.39 8.22
CA ARG A 139 -8.91 -27.34 7.15
C ARG A 139 -8.55 -26.74 5.78
N ARG A 140 -8.06 -27.58 4.87
CA ARG A 140 -8.07 -27.25 3.43
C ARG A 140 -9.51 -27.13 2.95
N HIS A 141 -9.74 -26.27 1.97
CA HIS A 141 -11.05 -26.03 1.39
C HIS A 141 -10.93 -25.90 -0.13
N ALA A 142 -11.99 -26.26 -0.85
CA ALA A 142 -12.04 -26.05 -2.29
C ALA A 142 -12.20 -24.55 -2.62
N GLU A 143 -11.81 -24.14 -3.82
CA GLU A 143 -11.91 -22.74 -4.27
C GLU A 143 -13.34 -22.18 -4.15
N ARG A 144 -14.36 -23.02 -4.40
CA ARG A 144 -15.77 -22.66 -4.24
C ARG A 144 -16.13 -22.21 -2.81
N GLU A 145 -15.38 -22.64 -1.81
CA GLU A 145 -15.58 -22.27 -0.40
C GLU A 145 -14.77 -21.03 0.02
N HIS A 146 -13.90 -20.50 -0.87
CA HIS A 146 -12.93 -19.46 -0.53
C HIS A 146 -13.59 -18.23 0.11
N LEU A 147 -14.72 -17.74 -0.42
CA LEU A 147 -15.40 -16.56 0.13
C LEU A 147 -15.91 -16.79 1.56
N ARG A 148 -16.45 -17.98 1.85
CA ARG A 148 -16.91 -18.33 3.20
C ARG A 148 -15.73 -18.46 4.16
N TYR A 149 -14.66 -19.11 3.73
CA TYR A 149 -13.41 -19.21 4.48
C TYR A 149 -12.82 -17.82 4.76
N ALA A 150 -12.72 -16.97 3.75
CA ALA A 150 -12.18 -15.62 3.87
C ALA A 150 -13.00 -14.77 4.84
N ALA A 151 -14.33 -14.86 4.81
CA ALA A 151 -15.20 -14.19 5.77
C ALA A 151 -14.94 -14.64 7.21
N ALA A 152 -14.91 -15.96 7.46
CA ALA A 152 -14.64 -16.52 8.78
C ALA A 152 -13.24 -16.16 9.29
N ARG A 153 -12.23 -16.22 8.41
CA ARG A 153 -10.85 -15.84 8.71
C ARG A 153 -10.75 -14.35 9.04
N ASN A 154 -11.40 -13.48 8.25
CA ASN A 154 -11.41 -12.06 8.49
C ASN A 154 -12.05 -11.72 9.84
N ALA A 155 -13.15 -12.38 10.21
CA ALA A 155 -13.78 -12.23 11.52
C ALA A 155 -12.82 -12.61 12.66
N ALA A 156 -12.19 -13.80 12.58
CA ALA A 156 -11.23 -14.26 13.58
C ALA A 156 -10.03 -13.31 13.74
N VAL A 157 -9.44 -12.87 12.62
CA VAL A 157 -8.30 -11.95 12.65
C VAL A 157 -8.73 -10.56 13.15
N ARG A 158 -9.95 -10.08 12.84
CA ARG A 158 -10.44 -8.78 13.37
C ARG A 158 -10.62 -8.82 14.88
N ALA A 159 -11.05 -9.97 15.43
CA ALA A 159 -11.17 -10.14 16.87
C ALA A 159 -9.81 -10.18 17.60
N ALA A 160 -8.75 -10.69 16.94
CA ALA A 160 -7.48 -10.99 17.61
C ALA A 160 -6.30 -10.06 17.23
N VAL A 161 -6.35 -9.38 16.08
CA VAL A 161 -5.22 -8.59 15.57
C VAL A 161 -5.64 -7.13 15.41
N PRO A 162 -5.05 -6.20 16.19
CA PRO A 162 -5.45 -4.80 16.17
C PRO A 162 -5.00 -4.08 14.90
N GLY A 163 -5.74 -3.04 14.52
CA GLY A 163 -5.48 -2.18 13.36
C GLY A 163 -6.55 -2.33 12.26
N PRO A 164 -6.48 -1.50 11.22
CA PRO A 164 -7.44 -1.52 10.12
C PRO A 164 -7.20 -2.67 9.15
N ASP A 165 -8.25 -3.14 8.47
CA ASP A 165 -8.09 -4.04 7.34
C ASP A 165 -7.22 -3.38 6.25
N GLY A 166 -6.21 -4.08 5.75
CA GLY A 166 -5.23 -3.51 4.83
C GLY A 166 -4.06 -2.80 5.53
N GLY A 167 -3.99 -2.83 6.86
CA GLY A 167 -2.85 -2.35 7.66
C GLY A 167 -2.79 -0.83 7.73
N GLY A 168 -2.24 -0.27 8.80
CA GLY A 168 -2.12 1.18 8.93
C GLY A 168 -0.86 1.58 9.69
N GLN A 169 -0.67 2.89 9.90
CA GLN A 169 0.47 3.44 10.65
C GLN A 169 0.61 2.81 12.03
N SER A 170 -0.51 2.39 12.62
CA SER A 170 -0.59 1.62 13.86
C SER A 170 -1.21 0.23 13.65
N GLY A 171 -0.95 -0.66 14.60
CA GLY A 171 -1.48 -2.02 14.62
C GLY A 171 -0.60 -3.05 13.90
N TRP A 172 -1.19 -4.23 13.70
CA TRP A 172 -0.51 -5.44 13.23
C TRP A 172 -1.25 -6.16 12.10
N ARG A 173 -2.23 -5.49 11.48
CA ARG A 173 -2.91 -5.99 10.29
C ARG A 173 -1.98 -5.96 9.07
N ARG A 174 -2.20 -6.89 8.15
CA ARG A 174 -1.42 -7.00 6.90
C ARG A 174 -1.52 -5.71 6.09
N PRO A 175 -0.39 -5.12 5.66
CA PRO A 175 -0.42 -4.00 4.72
C PRO A 175 -1.00 -4.47 3.38
N LEU A 176 -1.90 -3.69 2.78
CA LEU A 176 -2.40 -3.98 1.44
C LEU A 176 -1.30 -3.76 0.40
N ILE A 177 -0.64 -2.60 0.45
CA ILE A 177 0.46 -2.23 -0.44
C ILE A 177 1.71 -1.92 0.38
N THR A 178 2.84 -2.48 -0.02
CA THR A 178 4.18 -2.11 0.48
C THR A 178 4.96 -1.49 -0.68
N HIS A 179 5.11 -0.17 -0.68
CA HIS A 179 5.67 0.60 -1.78
C HIS A 179 7.11 1.01 -1.46
N PHE A 180 8.05 0.50 -2.26
CA PHE A 180 9.50 0.74 -2.15
C PHE A 180 9.93 2.03 -2.85
N THR A 181 9.32 3.15 -2.45
CA THR A 181 9.64 4.48 -2.97
C THR A 181 11.13 4.81 -2.77
N GLY A 182 11.77 5.34 -3.81
CA GLY A 182 13.19 5.72 -3.76
C GLY A 182 14.19 4.56 -3.80
N CYS A 183 13.76 3.29 -3.82
CA CYS A 183 14.70 2.17 -3.93
C CYS A 183 15.32 2.02 -5.33
N ASN A 184 14.57 2.35 -6.37
CA ASN A 184 15.00 2.40 -7.78
C ASN A 184 15.88 1.20 -8.23
N PRO A 185 15.38 -0.05 -8.11
CA PRO A 185 16.18 -1.24 -8.39
C PRO A 185 16.59 -1.35 -9.86
N CYS A 186 15.75 -0.86 -10.79
CA CYS A 186 16.02 -0.94 -12.23
C CYS A 186 16.98 0.17 -12.71
N GLY A 187 16.82 1.41 -12.21
CA GLY A 187 17.62 2.54 -12.65
C GLY A 187 18.97 2.68 -11.92
N GLY A 188 19.24 1.85 -10.92
CA GLY A 188 20.51 1.83 -10.18
C GLY A 188 20.79 3.04 -9.28
N ARG A 189 19.95 4.09 -9.34
CA ARG A 189 20.07 5.31 -8.54
C ARG A 189 19.15 5.26 -7.33
N ARG A 190 19.50 4.40 -6.36
CA ARG A 190 18.80 4.31 -5.07
C ARG A 190 18.96 5.62 -4.30
N ASN A 191 17.92 6.06 -3.60
CA ASN A 191 18.03 7.16 -2.65
C ASN A 191 19.09 6.83 -1.58
N PRO A 192 20.13 7.67 -1.39
CA PRO A 192 21.21 7.43 -0.44
C PRO A 192 20.75 7.21 1.01
N MET A 193 19.56 7.69 1.37
CA MET A 193 18.96 7.47 2.69
C MET A 193 18.71 5.98 2.98
N TYR A 194 18.55 5.14 1.95
CA TYR A 194 18.24 3.73 2.12
C TYR A 194 19.46 2.84 1.86
N SER A 195 19.66 1.87 2.75
CA SER A 195 20.66 0.83 2.54
C SER A 195 20.20 -0.18 1.48
N ARG A 196 21.17 -0.93 0.92
CA ARG A 196 20.87 -2.04 0.01
C ARG A 196 19.98 -3.09 0.71
N GLU A 197 20.31 -3.42 1.94
CA GLU A 197 19.56 -4.40 2.74
C GLU A 197 18.11 -3.97 2.99
N LEU A 198 17.87 -2.68 3.25
CA LEU A 198 16.52 -2.18 3.47
C LEU A 198 15.69 -2.23 2.17
N CYS A 199 16.29 -1.89 1.03
CA CYS A 199 15.62 -1.94 -0.27
C CYS A 199 15.52 -3.35 -0.83
N GLU A 200 16.62 -3.97 -1.27
CA GLU A 200 16.62 -5.27 -1.95
C GLU A 200 16.16 -6.39 -1.00
N GLY A 201 16.72 -6.42 0.23
CA GLY A 201 16.30 -7.37 1.25
C GLY A 201 14.85 -7.11 1.70
N GLY A 202 14.43 -5.86 1.79
CA GLY A 202 13.05 -5.50 2.08
C GLY A 202 12.08 -5.99 1.01
N MET A 203 12.39 -5.81 -0.28
CA MET A 203 11.57 -6.28 -1.40
C MET A 203 11.40 -7.79 -1.35
N ARG A 204 12.50 -8.55 -1.17
CA ARG A 204 12.44 -10.01 -1.07
C ARG A 204 11.63 -10.47 0.14
N ARG A 205 11.76 -9.81 1.29
CA ARG A 205 10.94 -10.10 2.49
C ARG A 205 9.46 -9.81 2.25
N ALA A 206 9.12 -8.68 1.64
CA ALA A 206 7.75 -8.32 1.33
C ALA A 206 7.13 -9.28 0.30
N LEU A 207 7.88 -9.65 -0.73
CA LEU A 207 7.47 -10.63 -1.74
C LEU A 207 7.23 -12.00 -1.10
N GLY A 208 8.19 -12.57 -0.38
CA GLY A 208 8.00 -13.87 0.29
C GLY A 208 6.87 -13.86 1.32
N PHE A 209 6.63 -12.72 2.00
CA PHE A 209 5.49 -12.56 2.90
C PHE A 209 4.14 -12.56 2.15
N ALA A 210 4.08 -11.97 0.96
CA ALA A 210 2.90 -12.01 0.10
C ALA A 210 2.72 -13.40 -0.51
N ASP A 211 3.79 -14.01 -1.01
CA ASP A 211 3.78 -15.31 -1.68
C ASP A 211 3.42 -16.45 -0.73
N ASP A 212 3.83 -16.38 0.54
CA ASP A 212 3.36 -17.30 1.59
C ASP A 212 1.82 -17.35 1.72
N GLN A 213 1.11 -16.31 1.27
CA GLN A 213 -0.36 -16.29 1.26
C GLN A 213 -0.93 -17.08 0.07
N VAL A 214 -0.24 -17.08 -1.07
CA VAL A 214 -0.58 -17.83 -2.28
C VAL A 214 -0.18 -19.29 -2.11
N LEU A 215 1.09 -19.57 -1.78
CA LEU A 215 1.64 -20.92 -1.57
C LEU A 215 0.83 -21.73 -0.56
N ARG A 216 0.28 -21.06 0.47
CA ARG A 216 -0.54 -21.73 1.48
C ARG A 216 -1.79 -22.38 0.91
N ALA A 217 -2.41 -21.82 -0.13
CA ALA A 217 -3.56 -22.44 -0.79
C ALA A 217 -3.20 -23.83 -1.38
N TYR A 218 -1.95 -24.01 -1.77
CA TYR A 218 -1.39 -25.26 -2.31
C TYR A 218 -0.72 -26.13 -1.25
N GLY A 219 -0.69 -25.68 0.01
CA GLY A 219 -0.08 -26.42 1.12
C GLY A 219 1.43 -26.28 1.20
N PHE A 220 1.97 -25.14 0.77
CA PHE A 220 3.40 -24.81 0.87
C PHE A 220 3.61 -23.46 1.57
N ARG A 221 4.86 -23.19 1.93
CA ARG A 221 5.35 -21.88 2.37
C ARG A 221 6.86 -21.79 2.18
N HIS A 222 7.43 -20.59 2.15
CA HIS A 222 8.87 -20.41 2.24
C HIS A 222 9.44 -20.94 3.57
N ALA A 223 10.65 -21.50 3.50
CA ALA A 223 11.38 -22.04 4.64
C ALA A 223 11.76 -20.95 5.67
N GLY A 224 11.97 -19.72 5.21
CA GLY A 224 12.30 -18.59 6.06
C GLY A 224 12.37 -17.27 5.28
N PRO A 225 12.63 -16.15 5.97
CA PRO A 225 12.86 -14.87 5.30
C PRO A 225 14.06 -14.96 4.34
N LEU A 226 13.92 -14.41 3.14
CA LEU A 226 14.97 -14.42 2.10
C LEU A 226 15.40 -15.83 1.63
N ASN A 227 14.58 -16.85 1.90
CA ASN A 227 14.83 -18.22 1.48
C ASN A 227 13.80 -18.64 0.42
N ASP A 228 14.29 -18.96 -0.78
CA ASP A 228 13.45 -19.29 -1.92
C ASP A 228 13.00 -20.78 -1.89
N THR A 229 13.58 -21.60 -1.00
CA THR A 229 13.12 -22.97 -0.76
C THR A 229 11.75 -22.98 -0.11
N VAL A 230 10.86 -23.84 -0.63
CA VAL A 230 9.51 -24.04 -0.10
C VAL A 230 9.42 -25.35 0.69
N LEU A 231 8.63 -25.33 1.77
CA LEU A 231 8.35 -26.46 2.63
C LEU A 231 6.87 -26.80 2.59
N GLN A 232 6.57 -28.10 2.63
CA GLN A 232 5.21 -28.58 2.72
C GLN A 232 4.59 -28.26 4.09
N LEU A 233 3.35 -27.80 4.09
CA LEU A 233 2.57 -27.54 5.28
C LEU A 233 1.73 -28.76 5.68
N PRO A 234 1.60 -29.03 6.99
CA PRO A 234 0.60 -29.98 7.51
C PRO A 234 -0.80 -29.64 7.01
N PHE A 235 -1.66 -30.67 6.90
CA PHE A 235 -3.02 -30.51 6.40
C PHE A 235 -3.86 -29.53 7.24
N ASP A 236 -3.59 -29.43 8.53
CA ASP A 236 -4.27 -28.61 9.53
C ASP A 236 -3.46 -27.38 9.99
N TYR A 237 -2.49 -26.92 9.18
CA TYR A 237 -1.67 -25.75 9.51
C TYR A 237 -2.54 -24.49 9.75
N PRO A 238 -2.27 -23.67 10.80
CA PRO A 238 -1.09 -23.67 11.67
C PRO A 238 -1.31 -24.35 13.03
N ALA A 239 -2.04 -25.47 13.11
CA ALA A 239 -2.20 -26.22 14.35
C ALA A 239 -0.85 -26.47 15.05
N ALA A 240 -0.85 -26.39 16.38
CA ALA A 240 0.29 -26.85 17.14
C ALA A 240 0.41 -28.36 16.92
N ARG A 241 1.59 -28.85 16.54
CA ARG A 241 1.86 -30.28 16.66
C ARG A 241 1.82 -30.60 18.15
N ASN A 242 0.92 -31.48 18.57
CA ASN A 242 1.00 -32.08 19.88
C ASN A 242 2.41 -32.70 19.98
N ARG A 243 3.24 -32.15 20.87
CA ARG A 243 4.46 -32.82 21.35
C ARG A 243 4.06 -33.62 22.56
#